data_AF-A0ABD3Z489-F1
#
_entry.id   AF-A0ABD3Z489-F1
#
_cell.length_a   1.000
_cell.length_b   1.000
_cell.length_c   1.000
_cell.angle_alpha   90.00
_cell.angle_beta   90.00
_cell.angle_gamma   90.00
#
_symmetry.space_group_name_H-M   'P 1'
#
loop_
_entity.id
_entity.type
_entity.pdbx_description
1 polymer ?
#
loop_
_entity_poly.entity_id
_entity_poly.type
_entity_poly.pdbx_seq_one_letter_code
_entity_poly.pdbx_strand_id
1 'polypeptide(L)'
;MSRVEYLTESMGDTEVFFLEYSRVRGSAQLIFIIEGKDDPKFYTSKIANFFYDKWDFLSVGGKSKVLELRLAIKDNPIYCKDNTFFMIDKDFDEEILEKDIYTTPSYSIENIYCEPETVRKMLVGECGLSNYKIYHRSAILEYLTMRYLGLQSLFHKNKRLIIANIIFLYARKGSLDKKVSLDKILKINIDIEKNGVLIKINWKGEFNKLKNKEREFY
;
A
#
# COMPACT_ATOMS: atom_id res chain seq x y z
N MET A 1 6.28 1.70 24.99
CA MET A 1 6.74 0.39 24.49
C MET A 1 8.19 0.61 24.12
N SER A 2 9.11 -0.09 24.76
CA SER A 2 10.54 0.13 24.51
C SER A 2 10.90 -0.38 23.11
N ARG A 3 11.92 0.20 22.49
CA ARG A 3 12.43 -0.25 21.18
C ARG A 3 12.85 -1.72 21.22
N VAL A 4 13.27 -2.22 22.38
CA VAL A 4 13.60 -3.63 22.60
C VAL A 4 12.32 -4.47 22.60
N GLU A 5 11.26 -4.06 23.28
CA GLU A 5 9.98 -4.78 23.28
C GLU A 5 9.37 -4.88 21.86
N TYR A 6 9.44 -3.81 21.08
CA TYR A 6 9.01 -3.82 19.66
C TYR A 6 9.84 -4.77 18.81
N LEU A 7 11.17 -4.79 19.02
CA LEU A 7 12.07 -5.70 18.31
C LEU A 7 11.84 -7.15 18.74
N THR A 8 11.59 -7.43 20.01
CA THR A 8 11.29 -8.79 20.50
C THR A 8 9.93 -9.30 19.99
N GLU A 9 8.91 -8.44 19.94
CA GLU A 9 7.61 -8.78 19.36
C GLU A 9 7.72 -8.98 17.83
N SER A 10 8.50 -8.14 17.14
CA SER A 10 8.80 -8.27 15.71
C SER A 10 9.73 -9.46 15.39
N MET A 11 10.56 -9.91 16.33
CA MET A 11 11.35 -11.14 16.20
C MET A 11 10.45 -12.37 16.17
N GLY A 12 9.39 -12.40 16.99
CA GLY A 12 8.36 -13.44 16.91
C GLY A 12 7.69 -13.50 15.55
N ASP A 13 7.37 -12.34 14.96
CA ASP A 13 6.84 -12.25 13.61
C ASP A 13 7.86 -12.68 12.54
N THR A 14 9.12 -12.26 12.67
CA THR A 14 10.20 -12.59 11.72
C THR A 14 10.47 -14.08 11.68
N GLU A 15 10.51 -14.76 12.83
CA GLU A 15 10.68 -16.21 12.91
C GLU A 15 9.53 -16.97 12.24
N VAL A 16 8.29 -16.49 12.42
CA VAL A 16 7.11 -17.06 11.76
C VAL A 16 7.24 -16.92 10.24
N PHE A 17 7.56 -15.72 9.74
CA PHE A 17 7.74 -15.53 8.29
C PHE A 17 8.95 -16.26 7.74
N PHE A 18 10.01 -16.45 8.52
CA PHE A 18 11.17 -17.24 8.11
C PHE A 18 10.82 -18.74 7.99
N LEU A 19 9.99 -19.26 8.88
CA LEU A 19 9.46 -20.62 8.77
C LEU A 19 8.55 -20.78 7.55
N GLU A 20 7.67 -19.80 7.29
CA GLU A 20 6.83 -19.79 6.09
C GLU A 20 7.67 -19.72 4.82
N TYR A 21 8.70 -18.86 4.79
CA TYR A 21 9.66 -18.78 3.70
C TYR A 21 10.34 -20.12 3.42
N SER A 22 10.80 -20.84 4.45
CA SER A 22 11.41 -22.16 4.31
C SER A 22 10.46 -23.18 3.64
N ARG A 23 9.15 -23.09 3.92
CA ARG A 23 8.13 -23.94 3.28
C ARG A 23 7.92 -23.58 1.81
N VAL A 24 7.77 -22.29 1.50
CA VAL A 24 7.56 -21.80 0.12
C VAL A 24 8.78 -22.09 -0.77
N ARG A 25 9.99 -21.99 -0.21
CA ARG A 25 11.23 -22.38 -0.90
C ARG A 25 11.24 -23.83 -1.38
N GLY A 26 10.60 -24.73 -0.65
CA GLY A 26 10.49 -26.13 -1.07
C GLY A 26 9.63 -26.33 -2.32
N SER A 27 8.75 -25.39 -2.64
CA SER A 27 7.78 -25.50 -3.73
C SER A 27 8.02 -24.53 -4.88
N ALA A 28 8.83 -23.48 -4.73
CA ALA A 28 9.07 -22.45 -5.75
C ALA A 28 10.57 -22.25 -6.02
N GLN A 29 10.91 -21.93 -7.27
CA GLN A 29 12.28 -21.59 -7.69
C GLN A 29 12.58 -20.11 -7.49
N LEU A 30 11.54 -19.27 -7.46
CA LEU A 30 11.62 -17.84 -7.27
C LEU A 30 10.55 -17.38 -6.28
N ILE A 31 10.93 -16.53 -5.33
CA ILE A 31 10.04 -16.11 -4.25
C ILE A 31 9.98 -14.59 -4.20
N PHE A 32 8.76 -14.05 -4.15
CA PHE A 32 8.51 -12.61 -4.01
C PHE A 32 7.96 -12.32 -2.61
N ILE A 33 8.73 -11.62 -1.79
CA ILE A 33 8.29 -11.13 -0.49
C ILE A 33 7.60 -9.79 -0.67
N ILE A 34 6.37 -9.66 -0.20
CA ILE A 34 5.49 -8.50 -0.47
C ILE A 34 4.86 -7.98 0.82
N GLU A 35 4.43 -6.71 0.81
CA GLU A 35 3.86 -6.07 1.99
C GLU A 35 2.45 -6.55 2.31
N GLY A 36 1.52 -6.40 1.37
CA GLY A 36 0.10 -6.64 1.58
C GLY A 36 -0.37 -7.99 1.05
N LYS A 37 -1.48 -8.48 1.63
CA LYS A 37 -2.09 -9.76 1.23
C LYS A 37 -2.80 -9.68 -0.12
N ASP A 38 -3.19 -8.48 -0.51
CA ASP A 38 -3.90 -8.20 -1.77
C ASP A 38 -2.98 -7.82 -2.92
N ASP A 39 -1.73 -7.44 -2.63
CA ASP A 39 -0.70 -7.09 -3.62
C ASP A 39 -0.44 -8.16 -4.69
N PRO A 40 -0.58 -9.49 -4.44
CA PRO A 40 -0.46 -10.49 -5.49
C PRO A 40 -1.38 -10.21 -6.68
N LYS A 41 -2.55 -9.61 -6.46
CA LYS A 41 -3.51 -9.26 -7.53
C LYS A 41 -2.90 -8.29 -8.53
N PHE A 42 -2.08 -7.36 -8.06
CA PHE A 42 -1.34 -6.43 -8.91
C PHE A 42 -0.17 -7.14 -9.59
N TYR A 43 0.69 -7.78 -8.80
CA TYR A 43 1.99 -8.27 -9.26
C TYR A 43 1.92 -9.51 -10.14
N THR A 44 0.95 -10.41 -9.93
CA THR A 44 0.79 -11.68 -10.68
C THR A 44 0.84 -11.43 -12.19
N SER A 45 0.02 -10.49 -12.69
CA SER A 45 -0.06 -10.20 -14.13
C SER A 45 1.23 -9.60 -14.71
N LYS A 46 2.05 -8.94 -13.88
CA LYS A 46 3.31 -8.31 -14.29
C LYS A 46 4.44 -9.32 -14.29
N ILE A 47 4.59 -10.06 -13.19
CA ILE A 47 5.62 -11.08 -13.01
C ILE A 47 5.45 -12.19 -14.06
N ALA A 48 4.22 -12.63 -14.33
CA ALA A 48 3.94 -13.64 -15.35
C ALA A 48 4.42 -13.25 -16.77
N ASN A 49 4.63 -11.96 -17.07
CA ASN A 49 5.17 -11.53 -18.37
C ASN A 49 6.70 -11.66 -18.46
N PHE A 50 7.40 -11.77 -17.32
CA PHE A 50 8.87 -11.81 -17.25
C PHE A 50 9.41 -13.16 -16.83
N PHE A 51 8.68 -13.88 -15.97
CA PHE A 51 9.12 -15.13 -15.35
C PHE A 51 8.20 -16.28 -15.75
N TYR A 52 8.77 -17.25 -16.46
CA TYR A 52 8.11 -18.51 -16.84
C TYR A 52 8.32 -19.63 -15.82
N ASP A 53 9.30 -19.46 -14.93
CA ASP A 53 9.63 -20.42 -13.87
C ASP A 53 8.54 -20.49 -12.81
N LYS A 54 8.59 -21.53 -11.96
CA LYS A 54 7.65 -21.67 -10.85
C LYS A 54 8.01 -20.66 -9.75
N TRP A 55 7.18 -19.64 -9.60
CA TRP A 55 7.32 -18.61 -8.58
C TRP A 55 6.13 -18.59 -7.61
N ASP A 56 6.33 -17.99 -6.44
CA ASP A 56 5.28 -17.79 -5.44
C ASP A 56 5.48 -16.49 -4.64
N PHE A 57 4.44 -16.06 -3.92
CA PHE A 57 4.45 -14.89 -3.06
C PHE A 57 4.46 -15.25 -1.58
N LEU A 58 5.13 -14.44 -0.76
CA LEU A 58 4.99 -14.44 0.69
C LEU A 58 4.66 -13.03 1.18
N SER A 59 3.43 -12.84 1.67
CA SER A 59 2.98 -11.57 2.23
C SER A 59 3.30 -11.49 3.72
N VAL A 60 3.97 -10.42 4.15
CA VAL A 60 4.48 -10.29 5.53
C VAL A 60 3.84 -9.15 6.34
N GLY A 61 2.95 -8.37 5.76
CA GLY A 61 2.18 -7.35 6.48
C GLY A 61 2.93 -6.03 6.73
N GLY A 62 3.76 -5.61 5.77
CA GLY A 62 4.34 -4.27 5.72
C GLY A 62 5.85 -4.20 5.51
N LYS A 63 6.32 -3.04 5.05
CA LYS A 63 7.72 -2.76 4.67
C LYS A 63 8.76 -3.21 5.68
N SER A 64 8.59 -2.89 6.97
CA SER A 64 9.61 -3.22 7.98
C SER A 64 9.84 -4.72 8.07
N LYS A 65 8.77 -5.52 7.97
CA LYS A 65 8.83 -6.98 8.02
C LYS A 65 9.44 -7.56 6.75
N VAL A 66 9.20 -6.96 5.58
CA VAL A 66 9.88 -7.32 4.33
C VAL A 66 11.40 -7.15 4.48
N LEU A 67 11.83 -6.02 5.03
CA LEU A 67 13.25 -5.71 5.21
C LEU A 67 13.91 -6.55 6.31
N GLU A 68 13.22 -6.80 7.43
CA GLU A 68 13.69 -7.68 8.51
C GLU A 68 13.87 -9.12 8.00
N LEU A 69 12.90 -9.65 7.26
CA LEU A 69 12.99 -10.98 6.65
C LEU A 69 14.12 -11.04 5.60
N ARG A 70 14.32 -9.98 4.81
CA ARG A 70 15.45 -9.90 3.87
C ARG A 70 16.78 -10.08 4.58
N LEU A 71 17.00 -9.35 5.67
CA LEU A 71 18.23 -9.45 6.47
C LEU A 71 18.41 -10.89 6.98
N ALA A 72 17.36 -11.46 7.58
CA ALA A 72 17.41 -12.84 8.08
C ALA A 72 17.75 -13.88 6.97
N ILE A 73 17.22 -13.71 5.75
CA ILE A 73 17.52 -14.59 4.61
C ILE A 73 18.96 -14.40 4.12
N LYS A 74 19.41 -13.15 3.97
CA LYS A 74 20.73 -12.82 3.43
C LYS A 74 21.88 -13.16 4.39
N ASP A 75 21.65 -13.03 5.70
CA ASP A 75 22.63 -13.37 6.73
C ASP A 75 22.72 -14.88 6.98
N ASN A 76 21.75 -15.66 6.50
CA ASN A 76 21.75 -17.11 6.68
C ASN A 76 22.51 -17.83 5.53
N PRO A 77 23.59 -18.57 5.82
CA PRO A 77 24.42 -19.24 4.80
C PRO A 77 23.66 -20.24 3.91
N ILE A 78 22.53 -20.78 4.39
CA ILE A 78 21.72 -21.76 3.66
C ILE A 78 20.82 -21.07 2.63
N TYR A 79 20.35 -19.86 2.91
CA TYR A 79 19.30 -19.17 2.15
C TYR A 79 19.80 -17.94 1.38
N CYS A 80 21.00 -17.43 1.69
CA CYS A 80 21.52 -16.19 1.12
C CYS A 80 21.64 -16.17 -0.41
N LYS A 81 21.70 -17.37 -1.03
CA LYS A 81 21.77 -17.58 -2.49
C LYS A 81 20.43 -17.88 -3.14
N ASP A 82 19.33 -17.85 -2.39
CA ASP A 82 18.00 -18.06 -2.96
C ASP A 82 17.64 -16.93 -3.93
N ASN A 83 16.91 -17.28 -4.98
CA ASN A 83 16.34 -16.31 -5.91
C ASN A 83 15.09 -15.70 -5.27
N THR A 84 15.32 -14.71 -4.41
CA THR A 84 14.27 -14.03 -3.65
C THR A 84 14.30 -12.54 -3.93
N PHE A 85 13.16 -11.98 -4.30
CA PHE A 85 12.94 -10.56 -4.52
C PHE A 85 12.01 -9.98 -3.45
N PHE A 86 12.21 -8.72 -3.11
CA PHE A 86 11.50 -8.03 -2.04
C PHE A 86 10.80 -6.81 -2.64
N MET A 87 9.48 -6.74 -2.50
CA MET A 87 8.66 -5.67 -3.07
C MET A 87 8.14 -4.80 -1.95
N ILE A 88 8.44 -3.50 -2.02
CA ILE A 88 8.03 -2.52 -1.02
C ILE A 88 7.39 -1.30 -1.68
N ASP A 89 6.46 -0.69 -0.97
CA ASP A 89 5.90 0.61 -1.29
C ASP A 89 6.95 1.69 -1.02
N LYS A 90 6.96 2.78 -1.79
CA LYS A 90 7.87 3.90 -1.52
C LYS A 90 7.51 4.63 -0.23
N ASP A 91 6.22 4.63 0.14
CA ASP A 91 5.64 5.56 1.10
C ASP A 91 6.18 6.99 0.85
N PHE A 92 6.62 7.65 1.91
CA PHE A 92 7.31 8.95 1.91
C PHE A 92 8.82 8.79 2.13
N ASP A 93 9.35 7.58 1.96
CA ASP A 93 10.74 7.24 2.20
C ASP A 93 11.56 7.42 0.92
N GLU A 94 12.89 7.43 1.05
CA GLU A 94 13.79 7.38 -0.09
C GLU A 94 13.79 5.99 -0.73
N GLU A 95 14.15 5.93 -2.01
CA GLU A 95 14.25 4.67 -2.74
C GLU A 95 15.44 3.84 -2.22
N ILE A 96 15.21 2.54 -2.02
CA ILE A 96 16.26 1.61 -1.62
C ILE A 96 16.86 0.99 -2.89
N LEU A 97 18.13 1.30 -3.17
CA LEU A 97 18.84 0.90 -4.38
C LEU A 97 19.55 -0.45 -4.25
N GLU A 98 18.81 -1.47 -3.83
CA GLU A 98 19.30 -2.86 -3.71
C GLU A 98 18.78 -3.69 -4.89
N LYS A 99 19.63 -4.52 -5.50
CA LYS A 99 19.29 -5.24 -6.75
C LYS A 99 18.13 -6.24 -6.61
N ASP A 100 17.90 -6.73 -5.40
CA ASP A 100 16.83 -7.67 -5.06
C ASP A 100 15.60 -6.97 -4.47
N ILE A 101 15.61 -5.64 -4.35
CA ILE A 101 14.48 -4.85 -3.85
C ILE A 101 13.85 -4.08 -5.01
N TYR A 102 12.55 -4.27 -5.17
CA TYR A 102 11.71 -3.41 -5.98
C TYR A 102 10.98 -2.41 -5.07
N THR A 103 11.19 -1.12 -5.30
CA THR A 103 10.41 -0.05 -4.67
C THR A 103 9.38 0.46 -5.66
N THR A 104 8.12 0.66 -5.25
CA THR A 104 7.10 1.25 -6.13
C THR A 104 7.54 2.61 -6.67
N PRO A 105 7.16 2.96 -7.92
CA PRO A 105 7.57 4.24 -8.53
C PRO A 105 6.90 5.47 -7.87
N SER A 106 5.77 5.26 -7.18
CA SER A 106 5.01 6.26 -6.42
C SER A 106 4.84 5.81 -4.96
N TYR A 107 4.02 6.50 -4.17
CA TYR A 107 3.85 6.27 -2.73
C TYR A 107 3.46 4.83 -2.38
N SER A 108 2.55 4.21 -3.14
CA SER A 108 2.16 2.81 -2.97
C SER A 108 1.69 2.17 -4.27
N ILE A 109 1.42 0.86 -4.25
CA ILE A 109 0.77 0.16 -5.37
C ILE A 109 -0.61 0.76 -5.70
N GLU A 110 -1.37 1.26 -4.72
CA GLU A 110 -2.70 1.87 -4.92
C GLU A 110 -2.65 3.11 -5.80
N ASN A 111 -1.53 3.84 -5.81
CA ASN A 111 -1.36 4.97 -6.72
C ASN A 111 -1.40 4.53 -8.19
N ILE A 112 -0.90 3.33 -8.49
CA ILE A 112 -0.87 2.79 -9.86
C ILE A 112 -2.29 2.43 -10.33
N TYR A 113 -3.17 2.02 -9.40
CA TYR A 113 -4.59 1.81 -9.68
C TYR A 113 -5.35 3.11 -9.94
N CYS A 114 -4.86 4.23 -9.41
CA CYS A 114 -5.43 5.56 -9.59
C CYS A 114 -4.96 6.27 -10.86
N GLU A 115 -4.16 5.62 -11.72
CA GLU A 115 -3.79 6.23 -13.00
C GLU A 115 -4.98 6.30 -13.96
N PRO A 116 -5.13 7.39 -14.74
CA PRO A 116 -6.25 7.57 -15.66
C PRO A 116 -6.41 6.43 -16.66
N GLU A 117 -5.29 5.87 -17.13
CA GLU A 117 -5.30 4.75 -18.07
C GLU A 117 -5.73 3.45 -17.39
N THR A 118 -5.37 3.24 -16.12
CA THR A 118 -5.86 2.08 -15.33
C THR A 118 -7.37 2.19 -15.12
N VAL A 119 -7.87 3.37 -14.76
CA VAL A 119 -9.32 3.63 -14.65
C VAL A 119 -10.02 3.42 -15.98
N ARG A 120 -9.44 3.89 -17.09
CA ARG A 120 -9.99 3.68 -18.43
C ARG A 120 -10.09 2.20 -18.79
N LYS A 121 -9.05 1.41 -18.48
CA LYS A 121 -9.05 -0.05 -18.69
C LYS A 121 -10.10 -0.75 -17.83
N MET A 122 -10.23 -0.35 -16.56
CA MET A 122 -11.28 -0.86 -15.67
C MET A 122 -12.69 -0.58 -16.21
N LEU A 123 -12.95 0.65 -16.69
CA LEU A 123 -14.21 1.00 -17.33
C LEU A 123 -14.51 0.09 -18.54
N VAL A 124 -13.49 -0.23 -19.34
CA VAL A 124 -13.62 -1.13 -20.49
C VAL A 124 -13.86 -2.58 -20.07
N GLY A 125 -13.07 -3.11 -19.13
CA GLY A 125 -13.11 -4.51 -18.71
C GLY A 125 -14.34 -4.85 -17.87
N GLU A 126 -14.69 -3.98 -16.93
CA GLU A 126 -15.63 -4.29 -15.84
C GLU A 126 -16.98 -3.56 -15.99
N CYS A 127 -17.03 -2.43 -16.69
CA CYS A 127 -18.27 -1.62 -16.78
C CYS A 127 -19.03 -1.84 -18.10
N GLY A 128 -18.81 -2.96 -18.78
CA GLY A 128 -19.52 -3.32 -20.02
C GLY A 128 -19.10 -2.50 -21.25
N LEU A 129 -18.10 -1.63 -21.13
CA LEU A 129 -17.57 -0.84 -22.25
C LEU A 129 -16.56 -1.64 -23.09
N SER A 130 -16.48 -2.96 -22.97
CA SER A 130 -15.70 -3.83 -23.86
C SER A 130 -16.40 -4.02 -25.22
N ASN A 131 -17.73 -3.90 -25.26
CA ASN A 131 -18.50 -4.07 -26.48
C ASN A 131 -18.31 -2.90 -27.47
N TYR A 132 -17.65 -3.16 -28.59
CA TYR A 132 -17.39 -2.16 -29.63
C TYR A 132 -18.65 -1.61 -30.31
N LYS A 133 -19.80 -2.28 -30.17
CA LYS A 133 -21.09 -1.85 -30.76
C LYS A 133 -21.77 -0.74 -29.97
N ILE A 134 -21.26 -0.37 -28.81
CA ILE A 134 -21.82 0.72 -28.01
C ILE A 134 -21.66 2.03 -28.78
N TYR A 135 -22.80 2.65 -29.08
CA TYR A 135 -22.83 3.94 -29.74
C TYR A 135 -22.15 5.01 -28.87
N HIS A 136 -21.35 5.87 -29.50
CA HIS A 136 -20.53 6.88 -28.80
C HIS A 136 -19.58 6.36 -27.71
N ARG A 137 -19.20 5.06 -27.74
CA ARG A 137 -18.30 4.44 -26.76
C ARG A 137 -17.07 5.28 -26.41
N SER A 138 -16.38 5.81 -27.42
CA SER A 138 -15.16 6.61 -27.20
C SER A 138 -15.46 7.91 -26.43
N ALA A 139 -16.55 8.59 -26.77
CA ALA A 139 -16.97 9.81 -26.08
C ALA A 139 -17.42 9.53 -24.63
N ILE A 140 -18.06 8.38 -24.39
CA ILE A 140 -18.42 7.93 -23.04
C ILE A 140 -17.16 7.69 -22.20
N LEU A 141 -16.19 6.95 -22.74
CA LEU A 141 -14.91 6.70 -22.06
C LEU A 141 -14.17 8.00 -21.74
N GLU A 142 -14.07 8.90 -22.72
CA GLU A 142 -13.43 10.21 -22.54
C GLU A 142 -14.14 11.04 -21.45
N TYR A 143 -15.46 11.13 -21.50
CA TYR A 143 -16.26 11.83 -20.49
C TYR A 143 -16.03 11.27 -19.08
N LEU A 144 -16.08 9.95 -18.91
CA LEU A 144 -15.89 9.31 -17.61
C LEU A 144 -14.46 9.48 -17.07
N THR A 145 -13.45 9.33 -17.93
CA THR A 145 -12.05 9.56 -17.57
C THR A 145 -11.80 11.03 -17.18
N MET A 146 -12.36 11.99 -17.93
CA MET A 146 -12.28 13.41 -17.58
C MET A 146 -13.02 13.72 -16.27
N ARG A 147 -14.18 13.09 -16.06
CA ARG A 147 -14.92 13.25 -14.80
C ARG A 147 -14.12 12.72 -13.61
N TYR A 148 -13.48 11.56 -13.76
CA TYR A 148 -12.57 11.00 -12.76
C TYR A 148 -11.43 11.96 -12.43
N LEU A 149 -10.71 12.47 -13.44
CA LEU A 149 -9.61 13.43 -13.26
C LEU A 149 -10.07 14.70 -12.54
N GLY A 150 -11.25 15.22 -12.90
CA GLY A 150 -11.85 16.36 -12.22
C GLY A 150 -12.09 16.09 -10.73
N LEU A 151 -12.68 14.93 -10.40
CA LEU A 151 -12.95 14.52 -9.01
C LEU A 151 -11.65 14.27 -8.23
N GLN A 152 -10.66 13.63 -8.85
CA GLN A 152 -9.34 13.42 -8.26
C GLN A 152 -8.63 14.75 -7.97
N SER A 153 -8.71 15.72 -8.88
CA SER A 153 -8.17 17.07 -8.67
C SER A 153 -8.84 17.77 -7.48
N LEU A 154 -10.17 17.66 -7.37
CA LEU A 154 -10.92 18.21 -6.24
C LEU A 154 -10.53 17.54 -4.91
N PHE A 155 -10.33 16.22 -4.94
CA PHE A 155 -9.86 15.46 -3.77
C PHE A 155 -8.46 15.93 -3.33
N HIS A 156 -7.50 16.05 -4.26
CA HIS A 156 -6.15 16.52 -3.95
C HIS A 156 -6.08 17.97 -3.48
N LYS A 157 -7.02 18.82 -3.91
CA LYS A 157 -7.12 20.23 -3.47
C LYS A 157 -7.89 20.40 -2.15
N ASN A 158 -8.41 19.33 -1.56
CA ASN A 158 -9.16 19.42 -0.33
C ASN A 158 -8.23 19.80 0.84
N LYS A 159 -8.39 21.02 1.37
CA LYS A 159 -7.58 21.55 2.48
C LYS A 159 -7.56 20.65 3.72
N ARG A 160 -8.67 19.96 4.04
CA ARG A 160 -8.73 19.08 5.21
C ARG A 160 -7.84 17.85 5.04
N LEU A 161 -7.81 17.28 3.82
CA LEU A 161 -6.92 16.16 3.50
C LEU A 161 -5.45 16.58 3.48
N ILE A 162 -5.15 17.75 2.91
CA ILE A 162 -3.79 18.30 2.94
C ILE A 162 -3.31 18.49 4.38
N ILE A 163 -4.12 19.13 5.23
CA ILE A 163 -3.78 19.35 6.65
C ILE A 163 -3.60 18.00 7.37
N ALA A 164 -4.48 17.04 7.15
CA ALA A 164 -4.34 15.70 7.72
C ALA A 164 -2.99 15.08 7.30
N ASN A 165 -2.67 15.06 6.00
CA ASN A 165 -1.41 14.51 5.50
C ASN A 165 -0.18 15.22 6.08
N ILE A 166 -0.21 16.54 6.24
CA ILE A 166 0.88 17.30 6.89
C ILE A 166 1.05 16.87 8.35
N ILE A 167 -0.04 16.72 9.10
CA ILE A 167 0.02 16.25 10.50
C ILE A 167 0.61 14.84 10.56
N PHE A 168 0.23 13.95 9.64
CA PHE A 168 0.80 12.59 9.59
C PHE A 168 2.29 12.58 9.23
N LEU A 169 2.70 13.39 8.25
CA LEU A 169 4.11 13.54 7.91
C LEU A 169 4.91 14.05 9.11
N TYR A 170 4.40 15.07 9.79
CA TYR A 170 5.01 15.61 11.00
C TYR A 170 5.09 14.57 12.11
N ALA A 171 4.00 13.84 12.39
CA ALA A 171 3.96 12.76 13.37
C ALA A 171 4.99 11.65 13.07
N ARG A 172 5.13 11.25 11.80
CA ARG A 172 6.08 10.23 11.35
C ARG A 172 7.53 10.70 11.45
N LYS A 173 7.82 11.96 11.08
CA LYS A 173 9.16 12.55 11.15
C LYS A 173 9.59 12.97 12.56
N GLY A 174 8.63 13.38 13.39
CA GLY A 174 8.84 13.90 14.73
C GLY A 174 9.03 12.83 15.81
N SER A 175 9.14 11.56 15.44
CA SER A 175 9.32 10.43 16.38
C SER A 175 8.25 10.40 17.48
N LEU A 176 6.97 10.59 17.15
CA LEU A 176 5.92 10.32 18.12
C LEU A 176 5.97 8.83 18.49
N ASP A 177 6.07 8.52 19.79
CA ASP A 177 6.23 7.16 20.36
C ASP A 177 5.10 6.18 20.01
N LYS A 178 4.04 6.62 19.31
CA LYS A 178 2.92 5.79 18.88
C LYS A 178 2.64 5.99 17.39
N LYS A 179 2.69 4.89 16.63
CA LYS A 179 2.11 4.81 15.27
C LYS A 179 0.63 5.19 15.35
N VAL A 180 0.27 6.29 14.73
CA VAL A 180 -1.11 6.76 14.63
C VAL A 180 -1.70 6.25 13.31
N SER A 181 -2.75 5.45 13.37
CA SER A 181 -3.49 5.01 12.19
C SER A 181 -4.61 5.99 11.84
N LEU A 182 -4.65 6.44 10.59
CA LEU A 182 -5.71 7.28 10.01
C LEU A 182 -7.10 6.67 10.25
N ASP A 183 -7.24 5.36 10.04
CA ASP A 183 -8.51 4.65 10.20
C ASP A 183 -8.99 4.64 11.65
N LYS A 184 -8.10 4.82 12.63
CA LYS A 184 -8.48 4.88 14.04
C LYS A 184 -8.95 6.28 14.44
N ILE A 185 -8.46 7.32 13.77
CA ILE A 185 -8.73 8.72 14.11
C ILE A 185 -9.80 9.35 13.23
N LEU A 186 -9.92 8.94 11.98
CA LEU A 186 -10.80 9.54 11.01
C LEU A 186 -11.77 8.51 10.45
N LYS A 187 -13.01 8.95 10.23
CA LYS A 187 -14.00 8.24 9.42
C LYS A 187 -14.33 9.11 8.23
N ILE A 188 -13.97 8.66 7.05
CA ILE A 188 -14.38 9.29 5.79
C ILE A 188 -15.65 8.58 5.34
N ASN A 189 -16.76 9.32 5.24
CA ASN A 189 -17.98 8.85 4.59
C ASN A 189 -18.09 9.53 3.23
N ILE A 190 -18.39 8.74 2.22
CA ILE A 190 -18.54 9.20 0.85
C ILE A 190 -19.98 8.93 0.44
N ASP A 191 -20.75 9.98 0.22
CA ASP A 191 -22.12 9.91 -0.27
C ASP A 191 -22.13 10.34 -1.74
N ILE A 192 -22.74 9.54 -2.62
CA ILE A 192 -22.91 9.89 -4.04
C ILE A 192 -24.24 10.64 -4.18
N GLU A 193 -24.17 11.90 -4.60
CA GLU A 193 -25.35 12.76 -4.82
C GLU A 193 -25.54 13.01 -6.32
N LYS A 194 -26.75 13.44 -6.72
CA LYS A 194 -27.13 13.65 -8.13
C LYS A 194 -26.11 14.47 -8.94
N ASN A 195 -25.42 15.42 -8.31
CA ASN A 195 -24.48 16.33 -8.98
C ASN A 195 -23.04 16.22 -8.49
N GLY A 196 -22.69 15.21 -7.68
CA GLY A 196 -21.33 15.12 -7.15
C GLY A 196 -21.11 14.06 -6.09
N VAL A 197 -19.97 14.17 -5.44
CA VAL A 197 -19.56 13.31 -4.34
C VAL A 197 -19.44 14.17 -3.10
N LEU A 198 -20.26 13.88 -2.08
CA LEU A 198 -20.17 14.53 -0.79
C LEU A 198 -19.22 13.72 0.09
N ILE A 199 -18.07 14.31 0.42
CA ILE A 199 -17.08 13.71 1.31
C ILE A 199 -17.23 14.31 2.71
N LYS A 200 -17.70 13.50 3.67
CA LYS A 200 -17.81 13.87 5.08
C LYS A 200 -16.66 13.24 5.86
N ILE A 201 -15.82 14.08 6.47
CA ILE A 201 -14.73 13.62 7.33
C ILE A 201 -15.14 13.86 8.78
N ASN A 202 -15.28 12.78 9.55
CA ASN A 202 -15.61 12.82 10.97
C ASN A 202 -14.43 12.33 11.80
N TRP A 203 -14.17 12.98 12.93
CA TRP A 203 -13.22 12.50 13.92
C TRP A 203 -13.82 11.33 14.69
N LYS A 204 -13.08 10.22 14.80
CA LYS A 204 -13.41 9.12 15.70
C LYS A 204 -13.01 9.49 17.12
N GLY A 205 -13.77 9.00 18.10
CA GLY A 205 -13.67 9.41 19.51
C GLY A 205 -12.29 9.20 20.17
N GLU A 206 -11.37 8.44 19.56
CA GLU A 206 -10.00 8.29 20.03
C GLU A 206 -9.21 9.61 20.05
N PHE A 207 -9.53 10.58 19.18
CA PHE A 207 -8.88 11.89 19.17
C PHE A 207 -9.16 12.70 20.45
N ASN A 208 -10.37 12.57 21.03
CA ASN A 208 -10.72 13.26 22.28
C ASN A 208 -9.96 12.70 23.49
N LYS A 209 -9.59 11.41 23.48
CA LYS A 209 -8.75 10.80 24.52
C LYS A 209 -7.30 11.28 24.46
N LEU A 210 -6.77 11.55 23.26
CA LEU A 210 -5.44 12.13 23.07
C LEU A 210 -5.39 13.59 23.53
N LYS A 211 -6.42 14.38 23.20
CA LYS A 211 -6.52 15.79 23.60
C LYS A 211 -6.62 16.00 25.12
N ASN A 212 -7.25 15.07 25.84
CA ASN A 212 -7.37 15.16 27.29
C ASN A 212 -6.07 14.80 28.03
N LYS A 213 -5.20 13.98 27.44
CA LYS A 213 -3.89 13.64 28.04
C LYS A 213 -2.88 14.78 28.00
N GLU A 214 -2.91 15.63 26.97
CA GLU A 214 -2.01 16.80 26.91
C GLU A 214 -2.38 17.90 27.91
N ARG A 215 -3.62 17.92 28.42
CA ARG A 215 -4.06 18.89 29.44
C ARG A 215 -3.68 18.49 30.87
N GLU A 216 -3.22 17.27 31.11
CA GLU A 216 -2.75 16.83 32.44
C GLU A 216 -1.25 17.13 32.68
N PHE A 217 -0.54 17.66 31.68
CA PHE A 217 0.88 18.03 31.75
C PHE A 217 1.14 19.55 31.77
N TYR A 218 0.09 20.37 31.94
CA TYR A 218 0.18 21.81 32.17
C TYR A 218 -0.35 22.18 33.55
#